data_AF-A0A2D4L9W7-F1
#
_entry.id   AF-A0A2D4L9W7-F1
#
_cell.length_a   1.000
_cell.length_b   1.000
_cell.length_c   1.000
_cell.angle_alpha   90.00
_cell.angle_beta   90.00
_cell.angle_gamma   90.00
#
_symmetry.space_group_name_H-M   'P 1'
#
loop_
_entity.id
_entity.type
_entity.pdbx_description
1 polymer ?
#
loop_
_entity_poly.entity_id
_entity_poly.type
_entity_poly.pdbx_seq_one_letter_code
_entity_poly.pdbx_strand_id
1 'polypeptide(L)'
;IKVASSEALAFSMTFATLIQTKRELGCRAPYIQTIEEGINTHTHAAKEFWKLLGGQTSYQAVGTPEEDEMYEAAIIETNCIYRLVDDKLIPDDDHWGKMPKCTLLNSKEVLVFDFGSEVYVWHGKEVTLAQRKVAFQLAKHLWNGTFDYSNCDINPLDPG
;
A
#
# COMPACT_ATOMS: atom_id res chain seq x y z
N ILE A 1 16.71 -23.26 -4.71
CA ILE A 1 15.93 -22.44 -3.75
C ILE A 1 16.37 -21.01 -4.00
N LYS A 2 15.62 -20.26 -4.82
CA LYS A 2 15.93 -18.84 -5.05
C LYS A 2 15.34 -18.06 -3.87
N VAL A 3 16.21 -17.35 -3.17
CA VAL A 3 15.88 -16.51 -2.01
C VAL A 3 15.39 -15.17 -2.54
N ALA A 4 14.59 -14.43 -1.76
CA ALA A 4 14.22 -13.05 -2.05
C ALA A 4 15.45 -12.24 -2.52
N SER A 5 15.24 -11.32 -3.48
CA SER A 5 16.33 -10.52 -4.03
C SER A 5 17.06 -9.74 -2.93
N SER A 6 18.35 -9.48 -3.11
CA SER A 6 19.13 -8.70 -2.14
C SER A 6 18.56 -7.30 -1.91
N GLU A 7 17.92 -6.74 -2.94
CA GLU A 7 17.25 -5.43 -2.89
C GLU A 7 15.98 -5.49 -2.03
N ALA A 8 15.13 -6.51 -2.21
CA ALA A 8 13.94 -6.71 -1.39
C ALA A 8 14.28 -6.91 0.09
N LEU A 9 15.34 -7.68 0.37
CA LEU A 9 15.84 -7.87 1.74
C LEU A 9 16.35 -6.56 2.36
N ALA A 10 17.15 -5.79 1.62
CA ALA A 10 17.68 -4.51 2.08
C ALA A 10 16.57 -3.48 2.32
N PHE A 11 15.58 -3.44 1.44
CA PHE A 11 14.42 -2.57 1.56
C PHE A 11 13.56 -2.96 2.78
N SER A 12 13.22 -4.24 2.92
CA SER A 12 12.44 -4.76 4.05
C SER A 12 13.10 -4.44 5.40
N MET A 13 14.42 -4.65 5.51
CA MET A 13 15.16 -4.34 6.73
C MET A 13 15.20 -2.84 7.03
N THR A 14 15.37 -2.02 6.00
CA THR A 14 15.34 -0.55 6.12
C THR A 14 13.97 -0.07 6.60
N PHE A 15 12.91 -0.62 6.03
CA PHE A 15 11.52 -0.30 6.38
C PHE A 15 11.18 -0.72 7.81
N ALA A 16 11.54 -1.95 8.21
CA ALA A 16 11.36 -2.41 9.59
C ALA A 16 12.12 -1.53 10.59
N THR A 17 13.34 -1.10 10.25
CA THR A 17 14.14 -0.17 11.05
C THR A 17 13.48 1.19 11.17
N LEU A 18 12.91 1.72 10.08
CA LEU A 18 12.20 2.99 10.09
C LEU A 18 10.97 2.93 11.02
N ILE A 19 10.10 1.93 10.83
CA ILE A 19 8.91 1.74 11.66
C ILE A 19 9.28 1.68 13.15
N GLN A 20 10.27 0.87 13.49
CA GLN A 20 10.70 0.69 14.87
C GLN A 20 11.28 1.98 15.47
N THR A 21 12.24 2.60 14.79
CA THR A 21 13.01 3.73 15.34
C THR A 21 12.22 5.03 15.34
N LYS A 22 11.38 5.26 14.33
CA LYS A 22 10.53 6.45 14.22
C LYS A 22 9.17 6.26 14.88
N ARG A 23 8.86 5.06 15.38
CA ARG A 23 7.56 4.71 15.97
C ARG A 23 6.40 4.99 15.02
N GLU A 24 6.62 4.72 13.73
CA GLU A 24 5.58 4.90 12.72
C GLU A 24 4.38 4.02 13.06
N LEU A 25 3.18 4.50 12.72
CA LEU A 25 1.92 3.84 13.06
C LEU A 25 1.75 3.54 14.58
N GLY A 26 2.48 4.25 15.44
CA GLY A 26 2.46 4.03 16.89
C GLY A 26 3.23 2.80 17.36
N CYS A 27 4.16 2.28 16.55
CA CYS A 27 4.95 1.11 16.88
C CYS A 27 5.69 1.27 18.22
N ARG A 28 5.60 0.24 19.07
CA ARG A 28 6.27 0.13 20.38
C ARG A 28 7.16 -1.11 20.49
N ALA A 29 7.43 -1.78 19.38
CA ALA A 29 8.22 -3.00 19.36
C ALA A 29 9.65 -2.72 19.86
N PRO A 30 10.14 -3.48 20.86
CA PRO A 30 11.46 -3.21 21.44
C PRO A 30 12.63 -3.68 20.56
N TYR A 31 12.39 -4.61 19.62
CA TYR A 31 13.38 -5.12 18.68
C TYR A 31 12.72 -5.55 17.37
N ILE A 32 13.53 -5.74 16.33
CA ILE A 32 13.13 -6.34 15.06
C ILE A 32 13.54 -7.81 15.08
N GLN A 33 12.65 -8.68 14.61
CA GLN A 33 12.89 -10.12 14.51
C GLN A 33 12.91 -10.52 13.03
N THR A 34 14.03 -11.06 12.56
CA THR A 34 14.16 -11.60 11.21
C THR A 34 13.87 -13.09 11.21
N ILE A 35 13.02 -13.53 10.28
CA ILE A 35 12.70 -14.94 10.03
C ILE A 35 13.05 -15.23 8.58
N GLU A 36 13.86 -16.26 8.37
CA GLU A 36 14.39 -16.64 7.07
C GLU A 36 14.02 -18.10 6.78
N GLU A 37 13.38 -18.31 5.63
CA GLU A 37 12.97 -19.62 5.16
C GLU A 37 14.18 -20.56 5.01
N GLY A 38 14.04 -21.80 5.48
CA GLY A 38 15.11 -22.80 5.48
C GLY A 38 16.24 -22.54 6.48
N ILE A 39 16.26 -21.39 7.17
CA ILE A 39 17.35 -21.01 8.09
C ILE A 39 16.88 -21.09 9.55
N ASN A 40 15.79 -20.41 9.91
CA ASN A 40 15.31 -20.32 11.30
C ASN A 40 13.82 -20.65 11.47
N THR A 41 13.27 -21.43 10.55
CA THR A 41 11.85 -21.83 10.45
C THR A 41 11.34 -22.67 11.63
N HIS A 42 12.24 -23.30 12.40
CA HIS A 42 11.86 -24.09 13.58
C HIS A 42 11.86 -23.30 14.89
N THR A 43 12.29 -22.03 14.87
CA THR A 43 12.39 -21.19 16.06
C THR A 43 11.03 -20.87 16.66
N HIS A 44 11.02 -20.47 17.94
CA HIS A 44 9.80 -19.96 18.59
C HIS A 44 9.24 -18.73 17.84
N ALA A 45 10.13 -17.85 17.35
CA ALA A 45 9.74 -16.69 16.55
C ALA A 45 9.00 -17.10 15.28
N ALA A 46 9.51 -18.09 14.53
CA ALA A 46 8.83 -18.60 13.34
C ALA A 46 7.46 -19.23 13.64
N LYS A 47 7.33 -19.96 14.76
CA LYS A 47 6.04 -20.54 15.18
C LYS A 47 5.01 -19.47 15.52
N GLU A 48 5.40 -18.44 16.28
CA GLU A 48 4.51 -17.34 16.62
C GLU A 48 4.15 -16.50 15.38
N PHE A 49 5.08 -16.30 14.45
CA PHE A 49 4.79 -15.65 13.16
C PHE A 49 3.67 -16.35 12.41
N TRP A 50 3.78 -17.67 12.19
CA TRP A 50 2.73 -18.41 11.48
C TRP A 50 1.40 -18.41 12.23
N LYS A 51 1.43 -18.50 13.56
CA LYS A 51 0.23 -18.40 14.39
C LYS A 51 -0.47 -17.04 14.24
N LEU A 52 0.28 -15.94 14.17
CA LEU A 52 -0.27 -14.60 13.93
C LEU A 52 -0.93 -14.48 12.55
N LEU A 53 -0.40 -15.18 11.55
CA LEU A 53 -0.99 -15.26 10.21
C LEU A 53 -2.18 -16.23 10.11
N GLY A 54 -2.56 -16.91 11.20
CA GLY A 54 -3.66 -17.88 11.21
C GLY A 54 -3.24 -19.34 10.93
N GLY A 55 -1.94 -19.61 10.86
CA GLY A 55 -1.35 -20.92 10.62
C GLY A 55 -0.48 -20.95 9.38
N GLN A 56 0.40 -21.95 9.28
CA GLN A 56 1.20 -22.17 8.08
C GLN A 56 0.38 -22.96 7.05
N THR A 57 0.23 -22.40 5.85
CA THR A 57 -0.42 -23.03 4.71
C THR A 57 0.60 -23.25 3.58
N SER A 58 0.21 -24.00 2.54
CA SER A 58 1.01 -24.09 1.32
C SER A 58 1.05 -22.73 0.62
N TYR A 59 2.24 -22.28 0.25
CA TYR A 59 2.47 -21.06 -0.52
C TYR A 59 3.22 -21.37 -1.82
N GLN A 60 3.09 -20.48 -2.80
CA GLN A 60 3.77 -20.59 -4.09
C GLN A 60 5.27 -20.31 -3.94
N ALA A 61 6.07 -20.93 -4.80
CA ALA A 61 7.49 -20.59 -4.90
C ALA A 61 7.65 -19.18 -5.49
N VAL A 62 8.76 -18.52 -5.15
CA VAL A 62 9.15 -17.24 -5.76
C VAL A 62 9.17 -17.36 -7.28
N GLY A 63 8.52 -16.39 -7.93
CA GLY A 63 8.48 -16.23 -9.38
C GLY A 63 9.81 -15.75 -9.96
N THR A 64 9.74 -15.34 -11.22
CA THR A 64 10.84 -14.68 -11.93
C THR A 64 10.78 -13.17 -11.72
N PRO A 65 11.93 -12.44 -11.74
CA PRO A 65 11.91 -10.98 -11.67
C PRO A 65 11.03 -10.32 -12.75
N GLU A 66 10.92 -10.95 -13.93
CA GLU A 66 10.03 -10.48 -15.00
C GLU A 66 8.55 -10.55 -14.61
N GLU A 67 8.14 -11.55 -13.83
CA GLU A 67 6.78 -11.64 -13.29
C GLU A 67 6.54 -10.54 -12.23
N ASP A 68 7.55 -10.20 -11.43
CA ASP A 68 7.47 -9.10 -10.46
C ASP A 68 7.24 -7.75 -11.16
N GLU A 69 8.00 -7.44 -12.22
CA GLU A 69 7.84 -6.20 -13.00
C GLU A 69 6.45 -6.09 -13.66
N MET A 70 5.94 -7.20 -14.20
CA MET A 70 4.61 -7.25 -14.79
C MET A 70 3.52 -7.06 -13.73
N TYR A 71 3.67 -7.69 -12.56
CA TYR A 71 2.73 -7.54 -11.45
C TYR A 71 2.72 -6.10 -10.93
N GLU A 72 3.89 -5.50 -10.73
CA GLU A 72 4.01 -4.11 -10.30
C GLU A 72 3.35 -3.15 -11.30
N ALA A 73 3.57 -3.35 -12.60
CA ALA A 73 2.93 -2.56 -13.65
C ALA A 73 1.40 -2.68 -13.60
N ALA A 74 0.87 -3.90 -13.48
CA ALA A 74 -0.57 -4.13 -13.39
C ALA A 74 -1.16 -3.53 -12.10
N ILE A 75 -0.44 -3.55 -10.97
CA ILE A 75 -0.88 -2.87 -9.72
C ILE A 75 -0.97 -1.37 -9.94
N ILE A 76 0.02 -0.77 -10.60
CA ILE A 76 0.04 0.67 -10.87
C ILE A 76 -1.21 1.11 -11.65
N GLU A 77 -1.68 0.30 -12.59
CA GLU A 77 -2.87 0.58 -13.40
C GLU A 77 -4.17 0.63 -12.58
N THR A 78 -4.18 0.00 -11.40
CA THR A 78 -5.34 0.02 -10.48
C THR A 78 -5.41 1.30 -9.64
N ASN A 79 -4.34 2.09 -9.61
CA ASN A 79 -4.30 3.30 -8.79
C ASN A 79 -5.28 4.36 -9.27
N CYS A 80 -6.11 4.84 -8.35
CA CYS A 80 -7.09 5.88 -8.62
C CYS A 80 -6.67 7.16 -7.88
N ILE A 81 -6.69 8.30 -8.57
CA ILE A 81 -6.37 9.61 -7.99
C ILE A 81 -7.53 10.56 -8.27
N TYR A 82 -8.02 11.23 -7.23
CA TYR A 82 -9.12 12.18 -7.31
C TYR A 82 -8.72 13.54 -6.76
N ARG A 83 -9.27 14.60 -7.37
CA ARG A 83 -9.20 15.99 -6.89
C ARG A 83 -10.54 16.41 -6.29
N LEU A 84 -10.49 17.14 -5.18
CA LEU A 84 -11.68 17.82 -4.68
C LEU A 84 -11.94 19.09 -5.48
N VAL A 85 -13.05 19.13 -6.21
CA VAL A 85 -13.53 20.31 -6.95
C VAL A 85 -15.03 20.48 -6.67
N ASP A 86 -15.43 21.68 -6.23
CA ASP A 86 -16.83 22.02 -5.93
C ASP A 86 -17.58 20.96 -5.11
N ASP A 87 -16.97 20.55 -4.00
CA ASP A 87 -17.47 19.52 -3.07
C ASP A 87 -17.72 18.15 -3.70
N LYS A 88 -16.96 17.81 -4.76
CA LYS A 88 -16.98 16.50 -5.42
C LYS A 88 -15.57 15.96 -5.63
N LEU A 89 -15.44 14.64 -5.64
CA LEU A 89 -14.23 13.96 -6.09
C LEU A 89 -14.30 13.75 -7.60
N ILE A 90 -13.38 14.38 -8.31
CA ILE A 90 -13.25 14.28 -9.77
C ILE A 90 -11.98 13.46 -10.08
N PRO A 91 -12.05 12.42 -10.92
CA PRO A 91 -10.87 11.68 -11.35
C PRO A 91 -9.81 12.61 -11.96
N ASP A 92 -8.55 12.35 -11.65
CA ASP A 92 -7.40 12.99 -12.30
C ASP A 92 -6.92 12.09 -13.45
N ASP A 93 -7.52 12.23 -14.63
CA ASP A 93 -7.23 11.41 -15.81
C ASP A 93 -5.75 11.43 -16.22
N ASP A 94 -5.03 12.53 -15.96
CA ASP A 94 -3.61 12.66 -16.28
C ASP A 94 -2.73 11.79 -15.36
N HIS A 95 -3.23 11.43 -14.17
CA HIS A 95 -2.47 10.68 -13.16
C HIS A 95 -3.13 9.35 -12.75
N TRP A 96 -4.31 9.03 -13.28
CA TRP A 96 -4.98 7.75 -13.11
C TRP A 96 -4.13 6.60 -13.67
N GLY A 97 -4.10 5.47 -12.95
CA GLY A 97 -3.37 4.27 -13.36
C GLY A 97 -1.86 4.49 -13.47
N LYS A 98 -1.32 5.44 -12.69
CA LYS A 98 0.10 5.82 -12.72
C LYS A 98 0.67 5.91 -11.32
N MET A 99 2.00 5.87 -11.25
CA MET A 99 2.73 6.10 -10.01
C MET A 99 2.58 7.56 -9.54
N PRO A 100 2.01 7.81 -8.35
CA PRO A 100 1.91 9.14 -7.79
C PRO A 100 3.30 9.77 -7.59
N LYS A 101 3.43 11.05 -7.95
CA LYS A 101 4.68 11.82 -7.77
C LYS A 101 4.46 12.93 -6.77
N CYS A 102 5.46 13.22 -5.93
CA CYS A 102 5.40 14.33 -4.96
C CYS A 102 5.14 15.69 -5.62
N THR A 103 5.49 15.85 -6.91
CA THR A 103 5.21 17.05 -7.70
C THR A 103 3.73 17.30 -7.94
N LEU A 104 2.87 16.30 -7.74
CA LEU A 104 1.41 16.42 -7.82
C LEU A 104 0.82 17.22 -6.64
N LEU A 105 1.53 17.26 -5.51
CA LEU A 105 1.02 17.79 -4.26
C LEU A 105 1.03 19.33 -4.25
N ASN A 106 -0.14 19.96 -4.35
CA ASN A 106 -0.30 21.40 -4.35
C ASN A 106 -0.91 21.93 -3.04
N SER A 107 -0.31 22.95 -2.43
CA SER A 107 -0.74 23.48 -1.14
C SER A 107 -2.21 23.92 -1.05
N LYS A 108 -2.87 24.21 -2.17
CA LYS A 108 -4.25 24.71 -2.25
C LYS A 108 -5.28 23.64 -2.62
N GLU A 109 -4.86 22.39 -2.77
CA GLU A 109 -5.72 21.31 -3.25
C GLU A 109 -5.93 20.24 -2.18
N VAL A 110 -6.97 19.43 -2.38
CA VAL A 110 -7.16 18.16 -1.67
C VAL A 110 -7.13 17.05 -2.71
N LEU A 111 -6.32 16.04 -2.43
CA LEU A 111 -6.20 14.83 -3.26
C LEU A 111 -6.65 13.63 -2.46
N VAL A 112 -7.34 12.71 -3.12
CA VAL A 112 -7.64 11.38 -2.59
C VAL A 112 -6.89 10.37 -3.44
N PHE A 113 -6.02 9.60 -2.81
CA PHE A 113 -5.31 8.49 -3.42
C PHE A 113 -5.99 7.21 -2.97
N ASP A 114 -6.31 6.37 -3.93
CA ASP A 114 -6.99 5.12 -3.70
C ASP A 114 -6.18 4.01 -4.37
N PHE A 115 -5.63 3.13 -3.54
CA PHE A 115 -4.78 2.01 -3.92
C PHE A 115 -5.50 0.67 -3.74
N GLY A 116 -6.84 0.70 -3.63
CA GLY A 116 -7.66 -0.47 -3.39
C GLY A 116 -7.71 -0.86 -1.92
N SER A 117 -6.64 -1.46 -1.37
CA SER A 117 -6.61 -1.90 0.05
C SER A 117 -6.43 -0.75 1.04
N GLU A 118 -6.11 0.44 0.54
CA GLU A 118 -6.03 1.64 1.34
C GLU A 118 -6.40 2.89 0.55
N VAL A 119 -7.00 3.85 1.27
CA VAL A 119 -7.35 5.17 0.74
C VAL A 119 -6.72 6.25 1.63
N TYR A 120 -6.01 7.17 1.01
CA TYR A 120 -5.35 8.30 1.66
C TYR A 120 -5.97 9.63 1.23
N VAL A 121 -6.26 10.49 2.20
CA VAL A 121 -6.67 11.88 1.93
C VAL A 121 -5.51 12.82 2.23
N TRP A 122 -4.99 13.45 1.19
CA TRP A 122 -3.95 14.45 1.32
C TRP A 122 -4.54 15.86 1.31
N HIS A 123 -4.25 16.64 2.35
CA HIS A 123 -4.70 18.01 2.47
C HIS A 123 -3.53 18.98 2.28
N GLY A 124 -3.64 19.84 1.28
CA GLY A 124 -2.76 20.98 1.13
C GLY A 124 -2.73 21.86 2.39
N LYS A 125 -1.60 22.53 2.65
CA LYS A 125 -1.46 23.36 3.86
C LYS A 125 -2.42 24.58 3.87
N GLU A 126 -2.89 25.02 2.70
CA GLU A 126 -3.74 26.21 2.52
C GLU A 126 -5.23 25.85 2.34
N VAL A 127 -5.62 24.57 2.32
CA VAL A 127 -7.05 24.21 2.21
C VAL A 127 -7.83 24.42 3.50
N THR A 128 -9.06 24.88 3.34
CA THR A 128 -9.96 25.26 4.43
C THR A 128 -10.42 24.04 5.24
N LEU A 129 -10.83 24.26 6.49
CA LEU A 129 -11.40 23.20 7.33
C LEU A 129 -12.68 22.59 6.73
N ALA A 130 -13.47 23.39 6.02
CA ALA A 130 -14.68 22.90 5.34
C ALA A 130 -14.33 21.88 4.25
N GLN A 131 -13.40 22.22 3.35
CA GLN A 131 -12.92 21.31 2.30
C GLN A 131 -12.33 20.02 2.87
N ARG A 132 -11.55 20.11 3.96
CA ARG A 132 -10.99 18.93 4.65
C ARG A 132 -12.09 17.97 5.14
N LYS A 133 -13.17 18.50 5.72
CA LYS A 133 -14.30 17.69 6.21
C LYS A 133 -15.04 17.03 5.05
N VAL A 134 -15.33 17.78 3.99
CA VAL A 134 -16.02 17.27 2.80
C VAL A 134 -15.19 16.16 2.15
N ALA A 135 -13.90 16.41 1.90
CA ALA A 135 -13.01 15.40 1.30
C ALA A 135 -12.95 14.11 2.13
N PHE A 136 -12.84 14.21 3.45
CA PHE A 136 -12.82 13.03 4.31
C PHE A 136 -14.15 12.24 4.25
N GLN A 137 -15.29 12.93 4.21
CA GLN A 137 -16.59 12.27 4.05
C GLN A 137 -16.72 11.58 2.70
N LEU A 138 -16.28 12.23 1.62
CA LEU A 138 -16.31 11.67 0.28
C LEU A 138 -15.35 10.48 0.14
N ALA A 139 -14.14 10.56 0.67
CA ALA A 139 -13.18 9.46 0.69
C ALA A 139 -13.69 8.26 1.50
N LYS A 140 -14.39 8.50 2.62
CA LYS A 140 -15.04 7.44 3.39
C LYS A 140 -16.17 6.78 2.59
N HIS A 141 -16.92 7.57 1.81
CA HIS A 141 -17.94 7.02 0.93
C HIS A 141 -17.33 6.17 -0.18
N LEU A 142 -16.25 6.67 -0.80
CA LEU A 142 -15.45 5.95 -1.79
C LEU A 142 -14.96 4.59 -1.25
N TRP A 143 -14.32 4.59 -0.08
CA TRP A 143 -13.84 3.38 0.60
C TRP A 143 -14.94 2.35 0.88
N ASN A 144 -16.15 2.81 1.23
CA ASN A 144 -17.30 1.93 1.49
C ASN A 144 -18.04 1.51 0.21
N GLY A 145 -17.64 2.03 -0.95
CA GLY A 145 -18.21 1.68 -2.24
C GLY A 145 -17.76 0.30 -2.70
N THR A 146 -18.38 -0.17 -3.80
CA THR A 146 -17.92 -1.37 -4.50
C THR A 146 -16.87 -0.98 -5.52
N PHE A 147 -15.69 -1.57 -5.43
CA PHE A 147 -14.66 -1.42 -6.45
C PHE A 147 -14.90 -2.38 -7.60
N ASP A 148 -14.78 -1.88 -8.82
CA ASP A 148 -14.90 -2.66 -10.04
C ASP A 148 -13.55 -2.70 -10.77
N TYR A 149 -12.83 -3.79 -10.59
CA TYR A 149 -11.58 -4.08 -11.28
C TYR A 149 -11.78 -4.93 -12.53
N SER A 150 -13.01 -5.05 -13.06
CA SER A 150 -13.30 -5.89 -14.24
C SER A 150 -12.57 -5.45 -15.52
N ASN A 151 -12.11 -4.20 -15.57
CA ASN A 151 -11.30 -3.67 -16.66
C ASN A 151 -9.79 -3.62 -16.34
N CYS A 152 -9.36 -4.16 -15.19
CA CYS A 152 -7.96 -4.26 -14.81
C CYS A 152 -7.48 -5.70 -14.99
N ASP A 153 -6.20 -5.86 -15.31
CA ASP A 153 -5.60 -7.20 -15.43
C ASP A 153 -5.51 -7.94 -14.08
N ILE A 154 -5.54 -7.18 -12.97
CA ILE A 154 -5.51 -7.70 -11.61
C ILE A 154 -6.47 -6.96 -10.68
N ASN A 155 -6.88 -7.64 -9.61
CA ASN A 155 -7.62 -7.05 -8.50
C ASN A 155 -6.67 -6.85 -7.30
N PRO A 156 -6.38 -5.61 -6.87
CA PRO A 156 -5.48 -5.37 -5.74
C PRO A 156 -6.05 -5.88 -4.40
N LEU A 157 -7.36 -6.14 -4.32
CA LEU A 157 -8.02 -6.71 -3.13
C LEU A 157 -8.09 -8.24 -3.15
N ASP A 158 -7.83 -8.86 -4.30
CA ASP A 158 -7.82 -10.31 -4.48
C ASP A 158 -6.76 -10.67 -5.54
N PRO A 159 -5.47 -10.56 -5.20
CA PRO A 159 -4.39 -10.76 -6.16
C PRO A 159 -4.21 -12.24 -6.60
N GLY A 160 -5.00 -13.17 -6.05
CA GLY A 160 -4.94 -14.62 -6.33
C GLY A 160 -4.57 -15.47 -5.12
#